data_AF-A0A3C0TZI7-F1
#
_entry.id   AF-A0A3C0TZI7-F1
#
_cell.length_a   1.000
_cell.length_b   1.000
_cell.length_c   1.000
_cell.angle_alpha   90.00
_cell.angle_beta   90.00
_cell.angle_gamma   90.00
#
_symmetry.space_group_name_H-M   'P 1'
#
loop_
_entity.id
_entity.type
_entity.pdbx_description
1 polymer ?
#
loop_
_entity_poly.entity_id
_entity_poly.type
_entity_poly.pdbx_seq_one_letter_code
_entity_poly.pdbx_strand_id
1 'polypeptide(L)'
;MKKKVIIIGAGISGLTAGVYAQRSGFDVTIYEQHNIPGGLSTSWSRKGYFFEGGMHWLTGSSPKLALNRVWKEVGALKENNPIYTREILSSVVGGGKDGGDLHLYRNAEKMRDHFLENAPEDRKAVMRLYRDTKAFQKVHLPINDLFGVKTTKPCHPSLWELVSMAGAGLKYPVLTKETFEHYVNRFSNPNIRHLLSSLIGSRYNALSFVYSMGAFSSGDCGFPQGGSLRMAQN
;
A
#
# COMPACT_ATOMS: atom_id res chain seq x y z
N MET A 1 12.22 -12.81 -38.06
CA MET A 1 12.96 -13.09 -36.81
C MET A 1 12.41 -12.20 -35.70
N LYS A 2 12.24 -12.72 -34.47
CA LYS A 2 11.84 -11.89 -33.32
C LYS A 2 12.96 -10.90 -33.00
N LYS A 3 12.61 -9.65 -32.67
CA LYS A 3 13.59 -8.66 -32.19
C LYS A 3 14.04 -9.06 -30.78
N LYS A 4 15.34 -8.95 -30.50
CA LYS A 4 15.92 -9.27 -29.19
C LYS A 4 15.86 -8.07 -28.25
N VAL A 5 15.56 -8.33 -26.98
CA VAL A 5 15.58 -7.35 -25.88
C VAL A 5 16.38 -7.92 -24.74
N ILE A 6 17.39 -7.17 -24.29
CA ILE A 6 18.17 -7.49 -23.11
C ILE A 6 17.75 -6.55 -21.99
N ILE A 7 17.41 -7.12 -20.83
CA ILE A 7 17.06 -6.40 -19.61
C ILE A 7 18.15 -6.68 -18.57
N ILE A 8 18.67 -5.64 -17.94
CA ILE A 8 19.66 -5.74 -16.87
C ILE A 8 18.96 -5.45 -15.54
N GLY A 9 18.91 -6.45 -14.67
CA GLY A 9 18.23 -6.47 -13.38
C GLY A 9 16.90 -7.24 -13.42
N ALA A 10 16.75 -8.23 -12.53
CA ALA A 10 15.52 -8.98 -12.29
C ALA A 10 14.76 -8.45 -11.06
N GLY A 11 14.84 -7.14 -10.80
CA GLY A 11 13.93 -6.47 -9.87
C GLY A 11 12.50 -6.39 -10.41
N ILE A 12 11.58 -5.87 -9.60
CA ILE A 12 10.15 -5.76 -9.97
C ILE A 12 9.92 -5.04 -11.31
N SER A 13 10.69 -4.00 -11.61
CA SER A 13 10.63 -3.27 -12.88
C SER A 13 11.12 -4.11 -14.06
N GLY A 14 12.27 -4.78 -13.91
CA GLY A 14 12.85 -5.63 -14.96
C GLY A 14 12.01 -6.86 -15.27
N LEU A 15 11.46 -7.52 -14.24
CA LEU A 15 10.52 -8.63 -14.39
C LEU A 15 9.25 -8.17 -15.12
N THR A 16 8.65 -7.05 -14.69
CA THR A 16 7.45 -6.47 -15.32
C THR A 16 7.71 -6.12 -16.78
N ALA A 17 8.83 -5.45 -17.07
CA ALA A 17 9.24 -5.12 -18.43
C ALA A 17 9.45 -6.38 -19.29
N GLY A 18 10.05 -7.42 -18.72
CA GLY A 18 10.25 -8.70 -19.39
C GLY A 18 8.95 -9.39 -19.77
N VAL A 19 7.96 -9.42 -18.86
CA VAL A 19 6.63 -9.98 -19.14
C VAL A 19 5.97 -9.24 -20.30
N TYR A 20 5.92 -7.90 -20.26
CA TYR A 20 5.28 -7.11 -21.32
C TYR A 20 6.03 -7.19 -22.65
N ALA A 21 7.36 -7.18 -22.64
CA ALA A 21 8.18 -7.33 -23.85
C ALA A 21 7.99 -8.71 -24.49
N GLN A 22 8.00 -9.79 -23.69
CA GLN A 22 7.78 -11.14 -24.21
C GLN A 22 6.38 -11.28 -24.82
N ARG A 23 5.35 -10.73 -24.16
CA ARG A 23 3.97 -10.69 -24.69
C ARG A 23 3.83 -9.87 -25.96
N SER A 24 4.68 -8.88 -26.14
CA SER A 24 4.75 -8.06 -27.36
C SER A 24 5.53 -8.74 -28.49
N GLY A 25 5.95 -10.00 -28.31
CA GLY A 25 6.58 -10.82 -29.35
C GLY A 25 8.10 -10.70 -29.45
N PHE A 26 8.74 -10.01 -28.50
CA PHE A 26 10.20 -9.92 -28.43
C PHE A 26 10.81 -11.22 -27.88
N ASP A 27 12.06 -11.47 -28.27
CA ASP A 27 12.93 -12.48 -27.64
C ASP A 27 13.67 -11.82 -26.48
N VAL A 28 13.32 -12.16 -25.25
CA VAL A 28 13.72 -11.42 -24.04
C VAL A 28 14.72 -12.23 -23.23
N THR A 29 15.82 -11.60 -22.85
CA THR A 29 16.78 -12.15 -21.87
C THR A 29 16.95 -11.16 -20.72
N ILE A 30 16.80 -11.63 -19.49
CA ILE A 30 17.02 -10.84 -18.27
C ILE A 30 18.32 -11.33 -17.62
N TYR A 31 19.25 -10.41 -17.35
CA TYR A 31 20.46 -10.68 -16.58
C TYR A 31 20.30 -10.12 -15.17
N GLU A 32 20.53 -10.94 -14.16
CA GLU A 32 20.54 -10.55 -12.76
C GLU A 32 21.92 -10.86 -12.19
N GLN A 33 22.46 -9.93 -11.39
CA GLN A 33 23.74 -10.12 -10.72
C GLN A 33 23.62 -11.15 -9.58
N HIS A 34 22.47 -11.20 -8.92
CA HIS A 34 22.19 -12.16 -7.85
C HIS A 34 21.73 -13.53 -8.39
N ASN A 35 21.80 -14.56 -7.54
CA ASN A 35 21.30 -15.90 -7.85
C ASN A 35 19.76 -16.07 -7.71
N ILE A 36 19.04 -15.00 -7.33
CA ILE A 36 17.57 -14.99 -7.18
C ILE A 36 17.02 -13.70 -7.79
N PRO A 37 15.77 -13.70 -8.30
CA PRO A 37 15.10 -12.49 -8.75
C PRO A 37 14.55 -11.67 -7.57
N GLY A 38 14.08 -10.46 -7.85
CA GLY A 38 13.27 -9.64 -6.95
C GLY A 38 13.92 -8.31 -6.56
N GLY A 39 15.25 -8.20 -6.54
CA GLY A 39 15.95 -7.01 -6.08
C GLY A 39 15.59 -6.68 -4.63
N LEU A 40 14.94 -5.54 -4.38
CA LEU A 40 14.42 -5.19 -3.04
C LEU A 40 13.22 -6.04 -2.61
N SER A 41 12.54 -6.70 -3.56
CA SER A 41 11.50 -7.69 -3.27
C SER A 41 12.14 -9.03 -2.94
N THR A 42 12.79 -9.10 -1.77
CA THR A 42 13.55 -10.28 -1.33
C THR A 42 13.18 -10.70 0.09
N SER A 43 13.46 -11.96 0.40
CA SER A 43 13.24 -12.56 1.70
C SER A 43 14.25 -13.71 1.90
N TRP A 44 14.55 -14.07 3.13
CA TRP A 44 15.47 -15.18 3.42
C TRP A 44 15.01 -15.96 4.64
N SER A 45 15.45 -17.22 4.73
CA SER A 45 15.24 -18.05 5.91
C SER A 45 16.56 -18.27 6.63
N ARG A 46 16.56 -18.10 7.96
CA ARG A 46 17.74 -18.35 8.79
C ARG A 46 17.30 -18.99 10.10
N LYS A 47 17.89 -20.15 10.43
CA LYS A 47 17.62 -20.90 11.68
C LYS A 47 16.12 -21.16 11.93
N GLY A 48 15.36 -21.50 10.90
CA GLY A 48 13.92 -21.77 11.00
C GLY A 48 13.02 -20.53 11.01
N TYR A 49 13.59 -19.32 10.97
CA TYR A 49 12.84 -18.06 10.88
C TYR A 49 12.85 -17.52 9.45
N PHE A 50 11.70 -17.00 9.00
CA PHE A 50 11.54 -16.33 7.72
C PHE A 50 11.59 -14.81 7.92
N PHE A 51 12.40 -14.14 7.11
CA PHE A 51 12.61 -12.69 7.15
C PHE A 51 12.19 -12.09 5.82
N GLU A 52 11.21 -11.20 5.85
CA GLU A 52 10.85 -10.34 4.72
C GLU A 52 11.81 -9.13 4.68
N GLY A 53 12.44 -8.89 3.54
CA GLY A 53 13.51 -7.91 3.42
C GLY A 53 13.06 -6.49 3.07
N GLY A 54 11.91 -6.32 2.40
CA GLY A 54 11.53 -5.00 1.88
C GLY A 54 10.05 -4.66 1.96
N MET A 55 9.16 -5.64 2.00
CA MET A 55 7.73 -5.37 1.91
C MET A 55 7.05 -5.27 3.27
N HIS A 56 6.58 -4.07 3.60
CA HIS A 56 5.72 -3.85 4.78
C HIS A 56 4.24 -4.15 4.49
N TRP A 57 3.78 -3.83 3.27
CA TRP A 57 2.47 -4.14 2.73
C TRP A 57 2.49 -4.00 1.20
N LEU A 58 1.49 -4.57 0.52
CA LEU A 58 1.32 -4.50 -0.92
C LEU A 58 0.11 -3.63 -1.29
N THR A 59 0.35 -2.44 -1.84
CA THR A 59 -0.73 -1.62 -2.44
C THR A 59 -1.27 -2.29 -3.70
N GLY A 60 -2.58 -2.28 -3.90
CA GLY A 60 -3.23 -3.04 -4.98
C GLY A 60 -3.40 -4.54 -4.68
N SER A 61 -3.17 -4.98 -3.45
CA SER A 61 -3.40 -6.36 -3.01
C SER A 61 -4.88 -6.76 -3.01
N SER A 62 -5.80 -5.80 -2.83
CA SER A 62 -7.24 -6.09 -2.81
C SER A 62 -7.77 -6.41 -4.21
N PRO A 63 -8.53 -7.49 -4.41
CA PRO A 63 -9.10 -7.87 -5.71
C PRO A 63 -10.08 -6.84 -6.29
N LYS A 64 -10.53 -5.89 -5.46
CA LYS A 64 -11.41 -4.79 -5.89
C LYS A 64 -10.66 -3.72 -6.70
N LEU A 65 -9.33 -3.71 -6.66
CA LEU A 65 -8.52 -2.63 -7.22
C LEU A 65 -7.99 -2.96 -8.62
N ALA A 66 -7.91 -1.92 -9.46
CA ALA A 66 -7.28 -1.98 -10.78
C ALA A 66 -5.85 -2.53 -10.74
N LEU A 67 -5.06 -2.11 -9.75
CA LEU A 67 -3.67 -2.56 -9.59
C LEU A 67 -3.55 -4.06 -9.30
N ASN A 68 -4.56 -4.68 -8.67
CA ASN A 68 -4.56 -6.13 -8.46
C ASN A 68 -4.58 -6.90 -9.77
N ARG A 69 -5.32 -6.38 -10.77
CA ARG A 69 -5.37 -7.00 -12.10
C ARG A 69 -4.00 -6.99 -12.74
N VAL A 70 -3.25 -5.89 -12.58
CA VAL A 70 -1.86 -5.81 -13.05
C VAL A 70 -0.98 -6.82 -12.32
N TRP A 71 -1.08 -6.93 -10.98
CA TRP A 71 -0.30 -7.92 -10.23
C TRP A 71 -0.56 -9.36 -10.66
N LYS A 72 -1.81 -9.71 -10.96
CA LYS A 72 -2.18 -11.03 -11.51
C LYS A 72 -1.70 -11.19 -12.94
N GLU A 73 -1.86 -10.14 -13.74
CA GLU A 73 -1.46 -10.13 -15.14
C GLU A 73 0.04 -10.39 -15.29
N VAL A 74 0.90 -9.77 -14.47
CA VAL A 74 2.35 -10.00 -14.52
C VAL A 74 2.79 -11.28 -13.82
N GLY A 75 1.86 -12.03 -13.23
CA GLY A 75 2.13 -13.28 -12.52
C GLY A 75 2.54 -13.12 -11.06
N ALA A 76 2.73 -11.90 -10.56
CA ALA A 76 3.20 -11.66 -9.19
C ALA A 76 2.21 -12.19 -8.11
N LEU A 77 0.90 -12.10 -8.35
CA LEU A 77 -0.14 -12.68 -7.50
C LEU A 77 -0.85 -13.85 -8.19
N LYS A 78 -0.85 -15.02 -7.53
CA LYS A 78 -1.44 -16.28 -7.96
C LYS A 78 -2.14 -16.94 -6.77
N GLU A 79 -2.74 -18.11 -6.97
CA GLU A 79 -3.39 -18.88 -5.90
C GLU A 79 -2.39 -19.37 -4.83
N ASN A 80 -1.11 -19.51 -5.18
CA ASN A 80 -0.05 -20.00 -4.30
C ASN A 80 0.50 -18.94 -3.32
N ASN A 81 0.05 -17.68 -3.40
CA ASN A 81 0.45 -16.60 -2.51
C ASN A 81 -0.75 -15.70 -2.14
N PRO A 82 -1.75 -16.25 -1.42
CA PRO A 82 -2.93 -15.49 -1.02
C PRO A 82 -2.55 -14.27 -0.16
N ILE A 83 -3.39 -13.24 -0.23
CA ILE A 83 -3.22 -11.99 0.52
C ILE A 83 -3.87 -12.14 1.91
N TYR A 84 -3.12 -11.77 2.95
CA TYR A 84 -3.63 -11.65 4.32
C TYR A 84 -3.60 -10.20 4.77
N THR A 85 -4.58 -9.81 5.58
CA THR A 85 -4.61 -8.50 6.23
C THR A 85 -4.53 -8.65 7.73
N ARG A 86 -3.82 -7.73 8.36
CA ARG A 86 -3.73 -7.63 9.82
C ARG A 86 -4.75 -6.60 10.31
N GLU A 87 -5.44 -6.91 11.39
CA GLU A 87 -6.37 -5.97 12.02
C GLU A 87 -5.63 -4.81 12.68
N ILE A 88 -4.55 -5.12 13.39
CA ILE A 88 -3.65 -4.15 14.04
C ILE A 88 -2.44 -3.94 13.13
N LEU A 89 -2.20 -2.68 12.75
CA LEU A 89 -1.08 -2.27 11.92
C LEU A 89 0.19 -2.08 12.77
N SER A 90 0.06 -1.40 13.91
CA SER A 90 1.12 -1.16 14.89
C SER A 90 0.52 -0.92 16.28
N SER A 91 1.34 -1.01 17.32
CA SER A 91 0.92 -0.81 18.71
C SER A 91 2.00 -0.08 19.52
N VAL A 92 1.58 0.69 20.52
CA VAL A 92 2.42 1.12 21.64
C VAL A 92 2.01 0.32 22.86
N VAL A 93 2.91 -0.55 23.32
CA VAL A 93 2.67 -1.42 24.48
C VAL A 93 2.65 -0.58 25.75
N GLY A 94 1.61 -0.74 26.57
CA GLY A 94 1.39 0.08 27.78
C GLY A 94 1.14 1.57 27.51
N GLY A 95 0.90 1.95 26.24
CA GLY A 95 0.68 3.34 25.83
C GLY A 95 -0.78 3.79 25.93
N GLY A 96 -1.68 2.89 26.27
CA GLY A 96 -3.11 3.14 26.45
C GLY A 96 -3.48 3.51 27.88
N LYS A 97 -4.77 3.75 28.07
CA LYS A 97 -5.39 4.04 29.35
C LYS A 97 -5.21 2.87 30.32
N ASP A 98 -5.00 3.18 31.59
CA ASP A 98 -4.85 2.20 32.69
C ASP A 98 -3.71 1.18 32.46
N GLY A 99 -2.70 1.55 31.66
CA GLY A 99 -1.57 0.68 31.33
C GLY A 99 -1.86 -0.35 30.24
N GLY A 100 -3.01 -0.25 29.56
CA GLY A 100 -3.33 -1.07 28.39
C GLY A 100 -2.50 -0.70 27.15
N ASP A 101 -2.65 -1.47 26.08
CA ASP A 101 -1.99 -1.18 24.81
C ASP A 101 -2.80 -0.19 23.97
N LEU A 102 -2.09 0.65 23.22
CA LEU A 102 -2.67 1.55 22.23
C LEU A 102 -2.39 1.04 20.82
N HIS A 103 -3.43 0.83 20.03
CA HIS A 103 -3.34 0.16 18.73
C HIS A 103 -3.74 1.04 17.55
N LEU A 104 -3.02 0.92 16.44
CA LEU A 104 -3.39 1.47 15.15
C LEU A 104 -4.22 0.43 14.39
N TYR A 105 -5.54 0.56 14.45
CA TYR A 105 -6.43 -0.37 13.77
C TYR A 105 -6.58 -0.04 12.28
N ARG A 106 -6.62 -1.09 11.46
CA ARG A 106 -6.99 -1.03 10.05
C ARG A 106 -8.44 -0.54 9.86
N ASN A 107 -9.35 -0.97 10.72
CA ASN A 107 -10.75 -0.56 10.66
C ASN A 107 -10.90 0.85 11.22
N ALA A 108 -11.44 1.78 10.43
CA ALA A 108 -11.50 3.20 10.78
C ALA A 108 -12.42 3.48 11.97
N GLU A 109 -13.54 2.74 12.07
CA GLU A 109 -14.50 2.83 13.17
C GLU A 109 -13.86 2.35 14.48
N LYS A 110 -13.25 1.16 14.49
CA LYS A 110 -12.55 0.59 15.64
C LYS A 110 -11.38 1.47 16.09
N MET A 111 -10.61 2.03 15.14
CA MET A 111 -9.54 2.98 15.45
C MET A 111 -10.07 4.24 16.12
N ARG A 112 -11.14 4.84 15.57
CA ARG A 112 -11.77 6.04 16.13
C ARG A 112 -12.22 5.78 17.56
N ASP A 113 -12.95 4.69 17.80
CA ASP A 113 -13.51 4.40 19.11
C ASP A 113 -12.40 4.12 20.13
N HIS A 114 -11.40 3.33 19.73
CA HIS A 114 -10.24 3.06 20.58
C HIS A 114 -9.44 4.32 20.94
N PHE A 115 -9.21 5.23 19.99
CA PHE A 115 -8.52 6.49 20.29
C PHE A 115 -9.36 7.42 21.18
N LEU A 116 -10.68 7.47 20.99
CA LEU A 116 -11.56 8.29 21.85
C LEU A 116 -11.66 7.74 23.28
N GLU A 117 -11.59 6.43 23.45
CA GLU A 117 -11.56 5.79 24.76
C GLU A 117 -10.24 6.08 25.52
N ASN A 118 -9.11 6.04 24.80
CA ASN A 118 -7.78 6.25 25.37
C ASN A 118 -7.37 7.72 25.53
N ALA A 119 -7.90 8.61 24.68
CA ALA A 119 -7.56 10.03 24.65
C ALA A 119 -8.80 10.89 24.26
N PRO A 120 -9.81 11.00 25.13
CA PRO A 120 -11.01 11.79 24.85
C PRO A 120 -10.73 13.28 24.57
N GLU A 121 -9.61 13.82 25.07
CA GLU A 121 -9.11 15.16 24.78
C GLU A 121 -8.81 15.38 23.28
N ASP A 122 -8.48 14.30 22.55
CA ASP A 122 -8.13 14.35 21.12
C ASP A 122 -9.34 14.24 20.18
N ARG A 123 -10.57 14.31 20.72
CA ARG A 123 -11.81 14.10 19.97
C ARG A 123 -11.87 14.84 18.63
N LYS A 124 -11.46 16.11 18.59
CA LYS A 124 -11.50 16.91 17.35
C LYS A 124 -10.53 16.36 16.29
N ALA A 125 -9.33 15.98 16.70
CA ALA A 125 -8.31 15.41 15.82
C ALA A 125 -8.70 14.00 15.36
N VAL A 126 -9.16 13.15 16.27
CA VAL A 126 -9.64 11.78 15.97
C VAL A 126 -10.79 11.80 14.97
N MET A 127 -11.80 12.66 15.17
CA MET A 127 -12.94 12.74 14.26
C MET A 127 -12.55 13.29 12.88
N ARG A 128 -11.54 14.17 12.81
CA ARG A 128 -11.00 14.62 11.53
C ARG A 128 -10.32 13.46 10.80
N LEU A 129 -9.40 12.75 11.46
CA LEU A 129 -8.72 11.58 10.88
C LEU A 129 -9.72 10.53 10.41
N TYR A 130 -10.75 10.24 11.20
CA TYR A 130 -11.82 9.32 10.82
C TYR A 130 -12.52 9.77 9.53
N ARG A 131 -12.99 11.03 9.46
CA ARG A 131 -13.67 11.56 8.26
C ARG A 131 -12.75 11.60 7.04
N ASP A 132 -11.48 11.94 7.22
CA ASP A 132 -10.48 11.97 6.16
C ASP A 132 -10.24 10.55 5.63
N THR A 133 -10.01 9.59 6.51
CA THR A 133 -9.88 8.16 6.18
C THR A 133 -11.11 7.64 5.41
N LYS A 134 -12.33 7.90 5.90
CA LYS A 134 -13.57 7.46 5.23
C LYS A 134 -13.73 8.07 3.84
N ALA A 135 -13.32 9.32 3.64
CA ALA A 135 -13.37 9.96 2.32
C ALA A 135 -12.40 9.29 1.32
N PHE A 136 -11.26 8.81 1.81
CA PHE A 136 -10.23 8.17 0.99
C PHE A 136 -10.36 6.64 0.88
N GLN A 137 -11.27 5.99 1.61
CA GLN A 137 -11.54 4.54 1.46
C GLN A 137 -11.91 4.12 0.03
N LYS A 138 -12.54 5.01 -0.73
CA LYS A 138 -12.96 4.76 -2.12
C LYS A 138 -11.95 5.25 -3.15
N VAL A 139 -10.85 5.86 -2.70
CA VAL A 139 -9.82 6.42 -3.58
C VAL A 139 -8.83 5.34 -3.95
N HIS A 140 -8.73 5.10 -5.25
CA HIS A 140 -7.79 4.14 -5.81
C HIS A 140 -6.94 4.85 -6.87
N LEU A 141 -5.69 4.44 -7.01
CA LEU A 141 -4.81 5.02 -8.02
C LEU A 141 -5.28 4.56 -9.40
N PRO A 142 -5.71 5.49 -10.28
CA PRO A 142 -6.12 5.10 -11.62
C PRO A 142 -4.91 4.62 -12.41
N ILE A 143 -5.08 3.51 -13.13
CA ILE A 143 -4.06 2.97 -14.03
C ILE A 143 -4.47 3.33 -15.44
N ASN A 144 -3.58 3.99 -16.16
CA ASN A 144 -3.81 4.41 -17.52
C ASN A 144 -2.69 3.92 -18.42
N ASP A 145 -3.06 3.62 -19.66
CA ASP A 145 -2.12 3.38 -20.73
C ASP A 145 -1.22 4.60 -20.97
N LEU A 146 0.02 4.34 -21.38
CA LEU A 146 0.95 5.39 -21.78
C LEU A 146 0.50 6.01 -23.11
N PHE A 147 0.89 7.27 -23.32
CA PHE A 147 0.62 7.94 -24.59
C PHE A 147 1.29 7.17 -25.75
N GLY A 148 0.50 6.82 -26.78
CA GLY A 148 0.97 6.07 -27.94
C GLY A 148 1.14 4.55 -27.72
N VAL A 149 0.89 4.02 -26.53
CA VAL A 149 1.01 2.58 -26.23
C VAL A 149 -0.25 2.10 -25.50
N LYS A 150 -1.08 1.32 -26.20
CA LYS A 150 -2.34 0.81 -25.65
C LYS A 150 -2.23 -0.65 -25.23
N THR A 151 -2.78 -0.96 -24.06
CA THR A 151 -2.91 -2.35 -23.63
C THR A 151 -4.09 -3.00 -24.34
N THR A 152 -4.01 -4.31 -24.59
CA THR A 152 -5.12 -5.05 -25.21
C THR A 152 -6.36 -5.12 -24.32
N LYS A 153 -6.17 -4.99 -23.00
CA LYS A 153 -7.23 -4.93 -21.99
C LYS A 153 -6.99 -3.72 -21.08
N PRO A 154 -7.39 -2.50 -21.50
CA PRO A 154 -7.18 -1.29 -20.73
C PRO A 154 -7.83 -1.36 -19.34
N CYS A 155 -7.10 -0.87 -18.34
CA CYS A 155 -7.52 -0.88 -16.94
C CYS A 155 -8.02 0.50 -16.48
N HIS A 156 -8.70 1.23 -17.37
CA HIS A 156 -9.17 2.59 -17.08
C HIS A 156 -10.25 2.61 -16.01
N PRO A 157 -10.28 3.65 -15.14
CA PRO A 157 -11.35 3.81 -14.17
C PRO A 157 -12.68 4.11 -14.88
N SER A 158 -13.74 3.46 -14.43
CA SER A 158 -15.11 3.75 -14.84
C SER A 158 -15.59 5.11 -14.33
N LEU A 159 -16.61 5.69 -14.97
CA LEU A 159 -17.26 6.93 -14.50
C LEU A 159 -17.77 6.78 -13.07
N TRP A 160 -18.29 5.61 -12.69
CA TRP A 160 -18.79 5.38 -11.34
C TRP A 160 -17.65 5.36 -10.31
N GLU A 161 -16.52 4.71 -10.62
CA GLU A 161 -15.33 4.78 -9.76
C GLU A 161 -14.87 6.23 -9.57
N LEU A 162 -14.82 7.04 -10.64
CA LEU A 162 -14.45 8.47 -10.55
C LEU A 162 -15.41 9.27 -9.65
N VAL A 163 -16.72 9.11 -9.82
CA VAL A 163 -17.71 9.80 -8.97
C VAL A 163 -17.60 9.34 -7.52
N SER A 164 -17.32 8.06 -7.27
CA SER A 164 -17.13 7.54 -5.91
C SER A 164 -15.94 8.18 -5.16
N MET A 165 -14.97 8.72 -5.91
CA MET A 165 -13.79 9.42 -5.41
C MET A 165 -14.01 10.93 -5.20
N ALA A 166 -15.13 11.50 -5.68
CA ALA A 166 -15.37 12.95 -5.66
C ALA A 166 -15.33 13.56 -4.24
N GLY A 167 -15.79 12.81 -3.22
CA GLY A 167 -15.73 13.24 -1.83
C GLY A 167 -14.31 13.48 -1.30
N ALA A 168 -13.31 12.78 -1.84
CA ALA A 168 -11.91 13.04 -1.54
C ALA A 168 -11.37 14.28 -2.28
N GLY A 169 -11.91 14.59 -3.46
CA GLY A 169 -11.55 15.77 -4.25
C GLY A 169 -11.71 17.08 -3.49
N LEU A 170 -12.72 17.18 -2.62
CA LEU A 170 -12.93 18.35 -1.75
C LEU A 170 -11.83 18.54 -0.70
N LYS A 171 -11.20 17.44 -0.26
CA LYS A 171 -10.14 17.46 0.77
C LYS A 171 -8.75 17.55 0.18
N TYR A 172 -8.60 17.20 -1.10
CA TYR A 172 -7.32 17.09 -1.79
C TYR A 172 -6.46 18.37 -1.69
N PRO A 173 -6.97 19.59 -1.97
CA PRO A 173 -6.12 20.79 -1.94
C PRO A 173 -5.56 21.11 -0.56
N VAL A 174 -6.37 20.88 0.49
CA VAL A 174 -5.97 21.14 1.88
C VAL A 174 -4.92 20.13 2.34
N LEU A 175 -5.15 18.83 2.09
CA LEU A 175 -4.24 17.77 2.53
C LEU A 175 -2.91 17.77 1.75
N THR A 176 -2.91 18.23 0.50
CA THR A 176 -1.68 18.30 -0.32
C THR A 176 -0.73 19.40 0.18
N LYS A 177 -1.28 20.53 0.64
CA LYS A 177 -0.50 21.69 1.13
C LYS A 177 -0.06 21.55 2.58
N GLU A 178 -0.57 20.55 3.29
CA GLU A 178 -0.28 20.32 4.69
C GLU A 178 0.81 19.26 4.87
N THR A 179 1.82 19.53 5.71
CA THR A 179 2.84 18.54 6.04
C THR A 179 2.26 17.43 6.92
N PHE A 180 2.81 16.22 6.81
CA PHE A 180 2.39 15.11 7.67
C PHE A 180 2.58 15.42 9.16
N GLU A 181 3.70 16.04 9.53
CA GLU A 181 3.97 16.41 10.93
C GLU A 181 2.93 17.38 11.49
N HIS A 182 2.59 18.43 10.73
CA HIS A 182 1.54 19.36 11.15
C HIS A 182 0.18 18.66 11.26
N TYR A 183 -0.07 17.64 10.43
CA TYR A 183 -1.29 16.84 10.54
C TYR A 183 -1.39 16.10 11.88
N VAL A 184 -0.32 15.38 12.24
CA VAL A 184 -0.24 14.54 13.45
C VAL A 184 -0.09 15.37 14.73
N ASN A 185 0.54 16.54 14.68
CA ASN A 185 0.74 17.38 15.87
C ASN A 185 -0.55 18.00 16.44
N ARG A 186 -1.71 17.76 15.82
CA ARG A 186 -3.02 18.11 16.38
C ARG A 186 -3.46 17.21 17.52
N PHE A 187 -2.92 16.00 17.60
CA PHE A 187 -3.20 15.09 18.69
C PHE A 187 -2.35 15.52 19.90
N SER A 188 -2.99 15.82 21.02
CA SER A 188 -2.39 16.13 22.31
C SER A 188 -1.75 14.90 22.94
N ASN A 189 -2.32 13.70 22.77
CA ASN A 189 -1.79 12.47 23.34
C ASN A 189 -0.46 12.05 22.66
N PRO A 190 0.65 11.93 23.42
CA PRO A 190 1.96 11.65 22.85
C PRO A 190 2.08 10.24 22.25
N ASN A 191 1.37 9.26 22.80
CA ASN A 191 1.39 7.88 22.31
C ASN A 191 0.62 7.77 20.99
N ILE A 192 -0.50 8.47 20.84
CA ILE A 192 -1.20 8.56 19.54
C ILE A 192 -0.29 9.25 18.51
N ARG A 193 0.36 10.37 18.85
CA ARG A 193 1.31 11.02 17.92
C ARG A 193 2.43 10.07 17.51
N HIS A 194 3.05 9.37 18.46
CA HIS A 194 4.12 8.42 18.16
C HIS A 194 3.66 7.30 17.22
N LEU A 195 2.51 6.69 17.53
CA LEU A 195 1.90 5.63 16.74
C LEU A 195 1.64 6.09 15.30
N LEU A 196 1.02 7.27 15.11
CA LEU A 196 0.74 7.81 13.78
C LEU A 196 2.02 8.16 13.02
N SER A 197 2.99 8.82 13.68
CA SER A 197 4.28 9.20 13.08
C SER A 197 5.08 8.02 12.56
N SER A 198 4.92 6.83 13.16
CA SER A 198 5.63 5.61 12.74
C SER A 198 5.14 5.00 11.43
N LEU A 199 3.98 5.42 10.91
CA LEU A 199 3.34 4.72 9.79
C LEU A 199 4.03 4.96 8.44
N ILE A 200 4.26 6.23 8.08
CA ILE A 200 4.83 6.59 6.77
C ILE A 200 6.09 7.45 6.86
N GLY A 201 6.43 7.98 8.03
CA GLY A 201 7.59 8.86 8.23
C GLY A 201 7.36 10.34 7.83
N SER A 202 8.27 11.22 8.24
CA SER A 202 8.11 12.69 8.21
C SER A 202 8.24 13.34 6.82
N ARG A 203 8.84 12.66 5.84
CA ARG A 203 9.10 13.23 4.50
C ARG A 203 7.86 13.46 3.62
N TYR A 204 6.69 13.03 4.09
CA TYR A 204 5.45 13.03 3.31
C TYR A 204 4.50 14.16 3.70
N ASN A 205 3.49 14.41 2.87
CA ASN A 205 2.39 15.33 3.19
C ASN A 205 1.21 14.59 3.85
N ALA A 206 0.24 15.36 4.35
CA ALA A 206 -0.95 14.81 4.99
C ALA A 206 -1.80 13.97 4.02
N LEU A 207 -1.81 14.31 2.73
CA LEU A 207 -2.52 13.53 1.71
C LEU A 207 -1.98 12.09 1.63
N SER A 208 -0.66 11.90 1.58
CA SER A 208 -0.05 10.56 1.54
C SER A 208 -0.47 9.73 2.76
N PHE A 209 -0.46 10.34 3.95
CA PHE A 209 -0.89 9.68 5.19
C PHE A 209 -2.37 9.29 5.17
N VAL A 210 -3.26 10.23 4.84
CA VAL A 210 -4.70 9.98 4.77
C VAL A 210 -5.03 8.95 3.69
N TYR A 211 -4.35 8.99 2.55
CA TYR A 211 -4.47 7.99 1.50
C TYR A 211 -4.09 6.60 2.00
N SER A 212 -2.95 6.45 2.69
CA SER A 212 -2.54 5.19 3.30
C SER A 212 -3.58 4.67 4.28
N MET A 213 -4.10 5.51 5.19
CA MET A 213 -5.16 5.13 6.12
C MET A 213 -6.44 4.69 5.38
N GLY A 214 -6.82 5.40 4.33
CA GLY A 214 -7.94 5.02 3.46
C GLY A 214 -7.74 3.67 2.79
N ALA A 215 -6.55 3.42 2.24
CA ALA A 215 -6.18 2.17 1.59
C ALA A 215 -6.18 0.98 2.57
N PHE A 216 -5.61 1.13 3.77
CA PHE A 216 -5.72 0.11 4.80
C PHE A 216 -7.19 -0.19 5.13
N SER A 217 -7.98 0.87 5.34
CA SER A 217 -9.36 0.71 5.80
C SER A 217 -10.33 0.19 4.72
N SER A 218 -9.96 0.26 3.44
CA SER A 218 -10.74 -0.33 2.34
C SER A 218 -10.47 -1.83 2.14
N GLY A 219 -9.53 -2.40 2.90
CA GLY A 219 -9.10 -3.79 2.78
C GLY A 219 -7.94 -4.02 1.81
N ASP A 220 -7.26 -2.96 1.37
CA ASP A 220 -6.03 -3.04 0.57
C ASP A 220 -4.76 -3.06 1.45
N CYS A 221 -3.56 -2.96 0.90
CA CYS A 221 -2.31 -2.96 1.67
C CYS A 221 -2.19 -4.22 2.55
N GLY A 222 -2.49 -5.38 1.98
CA GLY A 222 -2.30 -6.69 2.60
C GLY A 222 -0.89 -7.25 2.35
N PHE A 223 -0.67 -8.47 2.83
CA PHE A 223 0.60 -9.17 2.74
C PHE A 223 0.43 -10.51 2.01
N PRO A 224 1.13 -10.76 0.89
CA PRO A 224 1.11 -12.04 0.20
C PRO A 224 1.85 -13.12 0.97
N GLN A 225 1.29 -14.33 1.00
CA GLN A 225 1.96 -15.48 1.60
C GLN A 225 3.32 -15.74 0.95
N GLY A 226 4.33 -16.01 1.77
CA GLY A 226 5.70 -16.22 1.28
C GLY A 226 6.44 -14.93 0.92
N GLY A 227 5.86 -13.76 1.19
CA GLY A 227 6.55 -12.48 1.08
C GLY A 227 6.81 -12.01 -0.36
N SER A 228 7.67 -11.01 -0.48
CA SER A 228 7.95 -10.32 -1.75
C SER A 228 8.78 -11.19 -2.70
N LEU A 229 9.65 -12.06 -2.17
CA LEU A 229 10.43 -12.99 -3.00
C LEU A 229 9.51 -14.01 -3.70
N ARG A 230 8.48 -14.51 -3.02
CA ARG A 230 7.50 -15.40 -3.66
C ARG A 230 6.81 -14.72 -4.84
N MET A 231 6.48 -13.43 -4.73
CA MET A 231 5.93 -12.68 -5.86
C MET A 231 6.91 -12.60 -7.04
N ALA A 232 8.21 -12.41 -6.76
CA ALA A 232 9.24 -12.32 -7.78
C ALA A 232 9.58 -13.66 -8.46
N GLN A 233 9.34 -14.78 -7.77
CA GLN A 233 9.58 -16.14 -8.27
C GLN A 233 8.39 -16.76 -9.02
N ASN A 234 7.21 -16.14 -8.93
CA ASN A 234 6.02 -16.61 -9.63
C ASN A 234 6.12 -16.35 -11.14
#